data_AF-A0A933TCC1-F1
#
_entry.id   AF-A0A933TCC1-F1
#
_cell.length_a   1.000
_cell.length_b   1.000
_cell.length_c   1.000
_cell.angle_alpha   90.00
_cell.angle_beta   90.00
_cell.angle_gamma   90.00
#
_symmetry.space_group_name_H-M   'P 1'
#
loop_
_entity.id
_entity.type
_entity.pdbx_description
1 polymer ?
#
loop_
_entity_poly.entity_id
_entity_poly.type
_entity_poly.pdbx_seq_one_letter_code
_entity_poly.pdbx_strand_id
1 'polypeptide(L)'
;MDPRHGGSFQHPTVGPDRRPISQRPWEGRNHRVIPPGRDHITIINHTTVINNIRDIHNRWDRNDRGYYWHEWNGHRISHHYDGSYFWWGFYVGDYYFWTRYWNDYYWWYDPYWHRWCYMRENQWWWQDPARPTVIFIYRDGSYYQYGNTVGGVVLNPDPTPPVEAPPADPEPAPAPAPESKSFYSADGTRIVQVFGEQKDAFLYDAAETPAFEPQWLDSGVTEVRFKLDEQENLTTIMTLKDDGGFNLFDQDGKPLTLAPAPAPVDGGETGSTVGSSLQESKLFGSLQTGAVAW
;
A
#
# COMPACT_ATOMS: atom_id res chain seq x y z
N MET A 1 -7.01 20.91 -15.51
CA MET A 1 -7.72 20.80 -16.80
C MET A 1 -8.11 19.35 -17.02
N ASP A 2 -9.32 19.12 -17.51
CA ASP A 2 -9.89 17.81 -17.75
C ASP A 2 -9.51 17.31 -19.17
N PRO A 3 -8.87 16.14 -19.33
CA PRO A 3 -8.45 15.58 -20.61
C PRO A 3 -9.64 15.29 -21.52
N ARG A 4 -10.86 15.23 -20.97
CA ARG A 4 -12.13 15.11 -21.70
C ARG A 4 -12.43 16.34 -22.56
N HIS A 5 -11.70 17.44 -22.43
CA HIS A 5 -11.94 18.70 -23.15
C HIS A 5 -10.96 18.96 -24.31
N GLY A 6 -10.32 17.92 -24.85
CA GLY A 6 -9.66 18.01 -26.17
C GLY A 6 -8.32 18.77 -26.21
N GLY A 7 -7.69 19.03 -25.07
CA GLY A 7 -6.33 19.54 -25.04
C GLY A 7 -5.32 18.41 -25.28
N SER A 8 -4.43 18.55 -26.26
CA SER A 8 -3.24 17.71 -26.32
C SER A 8 -2.36 18.05 -25.12
N PHE A 9 -2.00 17.08 -24.28
CA PHE A 9 -0.87 17.27 -23.38
C PHE A 9 0.37 17.28 -24.29
N GLN A 10 0.95 18.45 -24.51
CA GLN A 10 2.21 18.55 -25.22
C GLN A 10 3.27 17.85 -24.37
N HIS A 11 3.48 16.57 -24.64
CA HIS A 11 4.67 15.88 -24.18
C HIS A 11 5.87 16.62 -24.79
N PRO A 12 6.97 16.72 -24.04
CA PRO A 12 8.18 17.32 -24.58
C PRO A 12 8.69 16.42 -25.73
N THR A 13 8.71 16.95 -26.96
CA THR A 13 9.15 16.23 -28.17
C THR A 13 10.63 16.44 -28.45
N VAL A 14 11.18 17.54 -27.95
CA VAL A 14 12.57 17.93 -28.13
C VAL A 14 13.15 18.51 -26.84
N GLY A 15 14.43 18.23 -26.59
CA GLY A 15 15.23 18.96 -25.60
C GLY A 15 15.40 20.43 -26.01
N PRO A 16 15.87 21.31 -25.12
CA PRO A 16 16.24 22.69 -25.44
C PRO A 16 17.33 22.82 -26.50
N ASP A 17 18.09 21.75 -26.76
CA ASP A 17 19.03 21.62 -27.88
C ASP A 17 18.33 21.29 -29.22
N ARG A 18 17.00 21.26 -29.24
CA ARG A 18 16.13 20.85 -30.36
C ARG A 18 16.37 19.42 -30.84
N ARG A 19 17.11 18.60 -30.08
CA ARG A 19 17.25 17.18 -30.39
C ARG A 19 15.98 16.44 -29.97
N PRO A 20 15.53 15.44 -30.74
CA PRO A 20 14.47 14.54 -30.28
C PRO A 20 14.84 14.00 -28.91
N ILE A 21 13.86 13.85 -28.03
CA ILE A 21 14.09 13.21 -26.74
C ILE A 21 14.36 11.72 -26.97
N SER A 22 15.62 11.41 -27.28
CA SER A 22 16.18 10.07 -27.38
C SER A 22 16.89 9.67 -26.08
N GLN A 23 16.90 10.56 -25.09
CA GLN A 23 17.55 10.29 -23.81
C GLN A 23 16.67 9.36 -23.00
N ARG A 24 17.13 8.10 -22.93
CA ARG A 24 16.72 7.14 -21.92
C ARG A 24 16.92 7.78 -20.53
N PRO A 25 16.06 7.47 -19.54
CA PRO A 25 16.32 7.86 -18.16
C PRO A 25 17.73 7.43 -17.77
N TRP A 26 18.37 8.19 -16.88
CA TRP A 26 19.71 7.85 -16.40
C TRP A 26 19.69 6.44 -15.78
N GLU A 27 20.31 5.50 -16.49
CA GLU A 27 20.49 4.12 -16.03
C GLU A 27 21.48 4.17 -14.85
N GLY A 28 20.97 4.03 -13.63
CA GLY A 28 21.82 3.75 -12.48
C GLY A 28 22.60 2.44 -12.71
N ARG A 29 23.58 2.15 -11.85
CA ARG A 29 24.52 1.01 -11.95
C ARG A 29 23.88 -0.37 -12.14
N ASN A 30 22.58 -0.51 -11.86
CA ASN A 30 21.83 -1.77 -11.94
C ASN A 30 21.00 -1.91 -13.23
N HIS A 31 21.07 -0.95 -14.17
CA HIS A 31 20.45 -0.99 -15.51
C HIS A 31 18.95 -1.32 -15.58
N ARG A 32 18.24 -1.25 -14.44
CA ARG A 32 16.84 -1.65 -14.38
C ARG A 32 15.95 -0.43 -14.32
N VAL A 33 15.25 -0.18 -15.42
CA VAL A 33 14.20 0.82 -15.48
C VAL A 33 12.89 0.04 -15.31
N ILE A 34 12.54 -0.29 -14.06
CA ILE A 34 11.20 -0.83 -13.79
C ILE A 34 10.25 0.36 -13.73
N PRO A 35 9.07 0.28 -14.37
CA PRO A 35 8.00 1.22 -14.14
C PRO A 35 7.76 1.41 -12.63
N PRO A 36 7.56 2.63 -12.16
CA PRO A 36 7.24 2.84 -10.75
C PRO A 36 5.90 2.16 -10.44
N GLY A 37 5.94 1.09 -9.64
CA GLY A 37 4.75 0.35 -9.21
C GLY A 37 3.83 1.19 -8.33
N ARG A 38 2.63 0.68 -8.04
CA ARG A 38 1.59 1.40 -7.30
C ARG A 38 2.09 1.95 -5.96
N ASP A 39 2.90 1.19 -5.23
CA ASP A 39 3.43 1.60 -3.92
C ASP A 39 4.48 2.72 -4.04
N HIS A 40 5.21 2.77 -5.17
CA HIS A 40 6.13 3.87 -5.46
C HIS A 40 5.38 5.17 -5.72
N ILE A 41 4.19 5.08 -6.31
CA ILE A 41 3.36 6.24 -6.66
C ILE A 41 2.89 6.98 -5.40
N THR A 42 2.53 6.25 -4.34
CA THR A 42 2.10 6.84 -3.07
C THR A 42 3.18 7.72 -2.45
N ILE A 43 4.45 7.32 -2.56
CA ILE A 43 5.58 8.07 -2.01
C ILE A 43 5.87 9.34 -2.84
N ILE A 44 5.92 9.23 -4.16
CA ILE A 44 6.24 10.40 -5.01
C ILE A 44 5.09 11.41 -5.08
N ASN A 45 3.85 10.95 -4.92
CA ASN A 45 2.66 11.81 -4.95
C ASN A 45 2.29 12.37 -3.57
N HIS A 46 3.18 12.27 -2.59
CA HIS A 46 2.98 12.84 -1.26
C HIS A 46 3.07 14.38 -1.30
N THR A 47 2.09 15.07 -0.70
CA THR A 47 1.98 16.55 -0.75
C THR A 47 3.26 17.25 -0.31
N THR A 48 3.92 16.77 0.76
CA THR A 48 5.20 17.33 1.22
C THR A 48 6.30 17.22 0.17
N VAL A 49 6.41 16.08 -0.52
CA VAL A 49 7.43 15.87 -1.56
C VAL A 49 7.18 16.81 -2.74
N ILE A 50 5.94 16.91 -3.21
CA ILE A 50 5.55 17.79 -4.32
C ILE A 50 5.84 19.26 -3.98
N ASN A 51 5.49 19.71 -2.77
CA ASN A 51 5.73 21.08 -2.34
C ASN A 51 7.23 21.39 -2.29
N ASN A 52 8.05 20.48 -1.75
CA ASN A 52 9.50 20.65 -1.71
C ASN A 52 10.13 20.70 -3.12
N ILE A 53 9.65 19.87 -4.05
CA ILE A 53 10.08 19.90 -5.45
C ILE A 53 9.76 21.25 -6.10
N ARG A 54 8.53 21.75 -5.92
CA ARG A 54 8.13 23.07 -6.43
C ARG A 54 9.02 24.17 -5.87
N ASP A 55 9.28 24.14 -4.57
CA ASP A 55 10.11 25.11 -3.88
C ASP A 55 11.55 25.14 -4.40
N ILE A 56 12.15 23.98 -4.65
CA ILE A 56 13.48 23.85 -5.22
C ILE A 56 13.49 24.34 -6.66
N HIS A 57 12.54 23.90 -7.49
CA HIS A 57 12.45 24.30 -8.89
C HIS A 57 12.36 25.83 -9.02
N ASN A 58 11.55 26.48 -8.19
CA ASN A 58 11.35 27.92 -8.22
C ASN A 58 12.59 28.73 -7.80
N ARG A 59 13.49 28.13 -7.01
CA ARG A 59 14.67 28.81 -6.43
C ARG A 59 15.99 28.33 -7.01
N TRP A 60 15.98 27.39 -7.94
CA TRP A 60 17.18 26.76 -8.47
C TRP A 60 18.04 27.72 -9.28
N ASP A 61 19.35 27.71 -9.03
CA ASP A 61 20.31 28.33 -9.93
C ASP A 61 20.42 27.49 -11.22
N ARG A 62 19.89 28.00 -12.33
CA ARG A 62 19.90 27.29 -13.62
C ARG A 62 21.30 27.13 -14.24
N ASN A 63 22.35 27.70 -13.64
CA ASN A 63 23.73 27.41 -14.02
C ASN A 63 24.29 26.18 -13.30
N ASP A 64 23.63 25.75 -12.22
CA ASP A 64 24.04 24.61 -11.42
C ASP A 64 23.50 23.29 -12.00
N ARG A 65 24.43 22.39 -12.31
CA ARG A 65 24.17 21.05 -12.88
C ARG A 65 24.62 19.92 -11.96
N GLY A 66 24.78 20.21 -10.66
CA GLY A 66 25.18 19.22 -9.68
C GLY A 66 24.13 18.13 -9.42
N TYR A 67 24.53 17.13 -8.65
CA TYR A 67 23.63 16.14 -8.06
C TYR A 67 23.44 16.48 -6.59
N TYR A 68 22.18 16.53 -6.18
CA TYR A 68 21.80 16.92 -4.84
C TYR A 68 20.96 15.82 -4.21
N TRP A 69 21.17 15.61 -2.92
CA TRP A 69 20.45 14.62 -2.13
C TRP A 69 19.59 15.32 -1.10
N HIS A 70 18.36 14.84 -0.96
CA HIS A 70 17.36 15.38 -0.06
C HIS A 70 16.77 14.24 0.77
N GLU A 71 16.41 14.55 2.02
CA GLU A 71 15.75 13.64 2.94
C GLU A 71 14.36 14.23 3.27
N TRP A 72 13.29 13.69 2.67
CA TRP A 72 11.93 14.19 2.86
C TRP A 72 10.99 13.08 3.25
N ASN A 73 10.26 13.26 4.35
CA ASN A 73 9.30 12.28 4.86
C ASN A 73 9.89 10.88 5.04
N GLY A 74 11.15 10.78 5.46
CA GLY A 74 11.87 9.51 5.61
C GLY A 74 12.39 8.90 4.30
N HIS A 75 12.27 9.59 3.17
CA HIS A 75 12.75 9.11 1.88
C HIS A 75 13.95 9.92 1.38
N ARG A 76 14.92 9.20 0.83
CA ARG A 76 16.09 9.77 0.18
C ARG A 76 15.81 10.00 -1.31
N ILE A 77 15.85 11.26 -1.71
CA ILE A 77 15.48 11.73 -3.04
C ILE A 77 16.68 12.43 -3.67
N SER A 78 17.02 12.06 -4.90
CA SER A 78 18.06 12.72 -5.69
C SER A 78 17.46 13.77 -6.61
N HIS A 79 18.16 14.88 -6.78
CA HIS A 79 17.80 15.95 -7.69
C HIS A 79 18.97 16.25 -8.63
N HIS A 80 18.67 16.42 -9.91
CA HIS A 80 19.63 16.85 -10.91
C HIS A 80 18.97 17.77 -11.93
N TYR A 81 19.59 18.91 -12.22
CA TYR A 81 19.22 19.78 -13.33
C TYR A 81 20.23 19.63 -14.46
N ASP A 82 19.79 19.19 -15.65
CA ASP A 82 20.68 18.95 -16.79
C ASP A 82 20.89 20.19 -17.68
N GLY A 83 20.40 21.35 -17.25
CA GLY A 83 20.33 22.59 -18.05
C GLY A 83 18.99 22.78 -18.77
N SER A 84 18.11 21.78 -18.74
CA SER A 84 16.84 21.74 -19.46
C SER A 84 15.69 21.35 -18.54
N TYR A 85 15.90 20.28 -17.78
CA TYR A 85 14.87 19.59 -17.02
C TYR A 85 15.34 19.27 -15.61
N PHE A 86 14.38 19.27 -14.70
CA PHE A 86 14.54 18.87 -13.31
C PHE A 86 14.24 17.37 -13.22
N TRP A 87 15.30 16.60 -13.00
CA TRP A 87 15.26 15.17 -12.79
C TRP A 87 15.21 14.86 -11.30
N TRP A 88 14.35 13.92 -10.94
CA TRP A 88 14.12 13.48 -9.57
C TRP A 88 14.25 11.97 -9.49
N GLY A 89 15.24 11.50 -8.74
CA GLY A 89 15.51 10.11 -8.47
C GLY A 89 14.91 9.70 -7.13
N PHE A 90 14.17 8.60 -7.09
CA PHE A 90 13.50 8.13 -5.88
C PHE A 90 14.03 6.75 -5.49
N TYR A 91 14.42 6.59 -4.23
CA TYR A 91 14.60 5.28 -3.62
C TYR A 91 13.31 4.87 -2.93
N VAL A 92 12.70 3.79 -3.39
CA VAL A 92 11.51 3.19 -2.79
C VAL A 92 11.75 1.70 -2.58
N GLY A 93 11.94 1.28 -1.33
CA GLY A 93 12.39 -0.08 -1.03
C GLY A 93 13.71 -0.39 -1.74
N ASP A 94 13.75 -1.51 -2.45
CA ASP A 94 14.91 -1.95 -3.25
C ASP A 94 14.96 -1.32 -4.66
N TYR A 95 13.97 -0.47 -4.98
CA TYR A 95 13.82 0.10 -6.31
C TYR A 95 14.35 1.53 -6.36
N TYR A 96 14.97 1.84 -7.49
CA TYR A 96 15.45 3.17 -7.81
C TYR A 96 15.02 3.55 -9.22
N PHE A 97 14.35 4.70 -9.35
CA PHE A 97 13.91 5.19 -10.64
C PHE A 97 13.99 6.71 -10.71
N TRP A 98 14.10 7.22 -11.94
CA TRP A 98 14.08 8.65 -12.23
C TRP A 98 12.80 9.05 -12.89
N THR A 99 12.28 10.19 -12.46
CA THR A 99 11.22 10.90 -13.17
C THR A 99 11.70 12.32 -13.47
N ARG A 100 11.10 12.91 -14.48
CA ARG A 100 11.24 14.33 -14.77
C ARG A 100 10.04 15.06 -14.19
N TYR A 101 10.25 16.20 -13.53
CA TYR A 101 9.14 17.04 -13.07
C TYR A 101 8.94 18.22 -14.03
N TRP A 102 7.80 18.26 -14.74
CA TRP A 102 7.49 19.29 -15.72
C TRP A 102 5.99 19.56 -15.82
N ASN A 103 5.62 20.85 -15.88
CA ASN A 103 4.23 21.33 -15.93
C ASN A 103 3.33 20.73 -14.83
N ASP A 104 3.86 20.66 -13.60
CA ASP A 104 3.20 20.05 -12.43
C ASP A 104 2.89 18.56 -12.52
N TYR A 105 3.56 17.84 -13.42
CA TYR A 105 3.46 16.39 -13.52
C TYR A 105 4.84 15.75 -13.41
N TYR A 106 4.89 14.57 -12.79
CA TYR A 106 6.00 13.65 -13.00
C TYR A 106 5.86 13.01 -14.37
N TRP A 107 6.97 12.90 -15.07
CA TRP A 107 7.10 12.25 -16.36
C TRP A 107 8.07 11.10 -16.23
N TRP A 108 7.64 9.92 -16.61
CA TRP A 108 8.46 8.72 -16.68
C TRP A 108 8.58 8.30 -18.13
N TYR A 109 9.78 7.95 -18.55
CA TYR A 109 9.99 7.34 -19.86
C TYR A 109 10.02 5.84 -19.70
N ASP A 110 9.05 5.18 -20.31
CA ASP A 110 8.98 3.74 -20.45
C ASP A 110 9.95 3.30 -21.56
N PRO A 111 11.05 2.62 -21.23
CA PRO A 111 12.04 2.21 -22.22
C PRO A 111 11.61 0.98 -23.02
N TYR A 112 10.61 0.22 -22.56
CA TYR A 112 10.16 -0.98 -23.25
C TYR A 112 9.13 -0.64 -24.31
N TRP A 113 8.29 0.38 -24.08
CA TRP A 113 7.35 0.88 -25.09
C TRP A 113 7.82 2.16 -25.80
N HIS A 114 8.94 2.75 -25.37
CA HIS A 114 9.45 4.04 -25.84
C HIS A 114 8.44 5.19 -25.70
N ARG A 115 7.80 5.29 -24.54
CA ARG A 115 6.69 6.24 -24.28
C ARG A 115 6.99 7.16 -23.11
N TRP A 116 6.58 8.41 -23.25
CA TRP A 116 6.52 9.35 -22.13
C TRP A 116 5.16 9.24 -21.45
N CYS A 117 5.18 8.73 -20.23
CA CYS A 117 4.04 8.68 -19.35
C CYS A 117 4.07 9.87 -18.39
N TYR A 118 2.91 10.40 -18.04
CA TYR A 118 2.77 11.38 -16.98
C TYR A 118 1.97 10.81 -15.81
N MET A 119 2.34 11.18 -14.59
CA MET A 119 1.65 10.76 -13.38
C MET A 119 0.34 11.53 -13.21
N ARG A 120 -0.76 10.83 -13.00
CA ARG A 120 -2.04 11.43 -12.66
C ARG A 120 -2.95 10.45 -11.95
N GLU A 121 -3.70 10.91 -10.96
CA GLU A 121 -4.69 10.08 -10.24
C GLU A 121 -4.07 8.78 -9.72
N ASN A 122 -2.82 8.88 -9.23
CA ASN A 122 -1.99 7.76 -8.78
C ASN A 122 -1.73 6.66 -9.83
N GLN A 123 -1.68 7.02 -11.10
CA GLN A 123 -1.41 6.11 -12.21
C GLN A 123 -0.48 6.77 -13.25
N TRP A 124 0.21 5.95 -14.04
CA TRP A 124 0.98 6.43 -15.18
C TRP A 124 0.10 6.45 -16.43
N TRP A 125 -0.07 7.63 -17.01
CA TRP A 125 -0.92 7.86 -18.16
C TRP A 125 -0.05 8.09 -19.39
N TRP A 126 -0.41 7.48 -20.51
CA TRP A 126 0.17 7.79 -21.81
C TRP A 126 -0.92 8.28 -22.75
N GLN A 127 -0.65 9.34 -23.49
CA GLN A 127 -1.53 9.86 -24.53
C GLN A 127 -0.90 9.55 -25.88
N ASP A 128 -1.66 8.94 -26.79
CA ASP A 128 -1.18 8.63 -28.13
C ASP A 128 -0.91 9.94 -28.89
N PRO A 129 0.34 10.22 -29.29
CA PRO A 129 0.67 11.48 -29.98
C PRO A 129 0.03 11.56 -31.38
N ALA A 130 -0.25 10.43 -32.03
CA ALA A 130 -0.95 10.39 -33.31
C ALA A 130 -2.47 10.50 -33.13
N ARG A 131 -3.00 10.17 -31.95
CA ARG A 131 -4.42 10.22 -31.61
C ARG A 131 -4.62 10.84 -30.22
N PRO A 132 -4.56 12.19 -30.07
CA PRO A 132 -4.59 12.85 -28.76
C PRO A 132 -5.85 12.56 -27.92
N THR A 133 -6.93 12.09 -28.53
CA THR A 133 -8.15 11.69 -27.80
C THR A 133 -8.07 10.29 -27.20
N VAL A 134 -7.05 9.51 -27.57
CA VAL A 134 -6.82 8.14 -27.09
C VAL A 134 -5.79 8.20 -25.97
N ILE A 135 -6.21 7.72 -24.81
CA ILE A 135 -5.44 7.72 -23.58
C ILE A 135 -5.28 6.28 -23.12
N PHE A 136 -4.14 5.96 -22.54
CA PHE A 136 -3.83 4.67 -21.95
C PHE A 136 -3.35 4.83 -20.52
N ILE A 137 -3.64 3.84 -19.69
CA ILE A 137 -3.12 3.69 -18.32
C ILE A 137 -2.14 2.54 -18.32
N TYR A 138 -0.96 2.76 -17.75
CA TYR A 138 0.00 1.70 -17.50
C TYR A 138 -0.34 0.99 -16.18
N ARG A 139 -0.47 -0.33 -16.24
CA ARG A 139 -0.83 -1.19 -15.11
C ARG A 139 -0.26 -2.59 -15.33
N ASP A 140 0.31 -3.17 -14.28
CA ASP A 140 0.73 -4.59 -14.24
C ASP A 140 1.57 -5.01 -15.46
N GLY A 141 2.54 -4.17 -15.87
CA GLY A 141 3.40 -4.50 -17.01
C GLY A 141 2.82 -4.16 -18.38
N SER A 142 1.66 -3.52 -18.48
CA SER A 142 0.92 -3.34 -19.74
C SER A 142 0.16 -2.01 -19.83
N TYR A 143 -0.19 -1.61 -21.05
CA TYR A 143 -1.04 -0.44 -21.30
C TYR A 143 -2.47 -0.86 -21.58
N TYR A 144 -3.41 -0.14 -21.01
CA TYR A 144 -4.84 -0.32 -21.23
C TYR A 144 -5.46 0.98 -21.68
N GLN A 145 -6.14 0.97 -22.82
CA GLN A 145 -6.86 2.12 -23.34
C GLN A 145 -7.94 2.52 -22.33
N TYR A 146 -7.90 3.79 -21.92
CA TYR A 146 -8.90 4.42 -21.08
C TYR A 146 -10.11 4.79 -21.94
N GLY A 147 -11.14 3.95 -21.89
CA GLY A 147 -12.43 4.18 -22.56
C GLY A 147 -13.46 4.82 -21.64
N ASN A 148 -14.21 5.80 -22.15
CA ASN A 148 -15.34 6.41 -21.44
C ASN A 148 -16.66 5.74 -21.89
N THR A 149 -16.89 4.52 -21.43
CA THR A 149 -18.23 3.91 -21.49
C THR A 149 -19.01 4.34 -20.25
N VAL A 150 -20.23 4.83 -20.47
CA VAL A 150 -21.18 5.17 -19.39
C VAL A 150 -21.35 3.93 -18.50
N GLY A 151 -20.75 3.95 -17.30
CA GLY A 151 -20.86 2.86 -16.33
C GLY A 151 -19.56 2.19 -15.87
N GLY A 152 -18.38 2.56 -16.40
CA GLY A 152 -17.10 2.04 -15.88
C GLY A 152 -15.93 2.11 -16.87
N VAL A 153 -14.72 1.98 -16.32
CA VAL A 153 -13.47 1.95 -17.09
C VAL A 153 -13.36 0.60 -17.80
N VAL A 154 -13.60 0.56 -19.11
CA VAL A 154 -13.23 -0.60 -19.93
C VAL A 154 -11.75 -0.47 -20.25
N LEU A 155 -10.94 -1.36 -19.67
CA LEU A 155 -9.51 -1.48 -19.92
C LEU A 155 -9.29 -2.41 -21.12
N ASN A 156 -9.30 -1.85 -22.33
CA ASN A 156 -8.90 -2.61 -23.52
C ASN A 156 -7.37 -2.63 -23.61
N PRO A 157 -6.71 -3.79 -23.64
CA PRO A 157 -5.26 -3.84 -23.73
C PRO A 157 -4.78 -3.16 -25.02
N ASP A 158 -3.70 -2.39 -24.94
CA ASP A 158 -3.02 -1.85 -26.10
C ASP A 158 -2.46 -3.00 -26.93
N PRO A 159 -2.86 -3.13 -28.21
CA PRO A 159 -2.35 -4.22 -29.06
C PRO A 159 -0.87 -4.02 -29.45
N THR A 160 -0.26 -2.88 -29.12
CA THR A 160 1.14 -2.59 -29.45
C THR A 160 2.07 -3.39 -28.52
N PRO A 161 2.82 -4.38 -29.02
CA PRO A 161 3.78 -5.10 -28.20
C PRO A 161 4.92 -4.16 -27.76
N PRO A 162 5.58 -4.45 -26.63
CA PRO A 162 6.79 -3.73 -26.26
C PRO A 162 7.89 -3.93 -27.32
N VAL A 163 8.71 -2.90 -27.50
CA VAL A 163 9.90 -2.91 -28.38
C VAL A 163 10.95 -3.90 -27.86
N GLU A 164 11.09 -3.97 -26.54
CA GLU A 164 11.90 -4.94 -25.82
C GLU A 164 11.08 -5.52 -24.68
N ALA A 165 11.09 -6.84 -24.49
CA ALA A 165 10.34 -7.44 -23.40
C ALA A 165 10.81 -6.84 -22.06
N PRO A 166 9.92 -6.22 -21.27
CA PRO A 166 10.30 -5.75 -19.95
C PRO A 166 10.87 -6.94 -19.16
N PRO A 167 11.94 -6.75 -18.38
CA PRO A 167 12.38 -7.79 -17.47
C PRO A 167 11.17 -8.13 -16.60
N ALA A 168 10.88 -9.42 -16.48
CA ALA A 168 9.89 -9.87 -15.51
C ALA A 168 10.21 -9.16 -14.20
N ASP A 169 9.18 -8.62 -13.51
CA ASP A 169 9.36 -8.17 -12.15
C ASP A 169 10.12 -9.27 -11.40
N PRO A 170 11.11 -8.91 -10.56
CA PRO A 170 11.81 -9.95 -9.85
C PRO A 170 10.68 -10.70 -9.14
N GLU A 171 10.51 -11.99 -9.44
CA GLU A 171 9.59 -12.81 -8.68
C GLU A 171 9.96 -12.47 -7.24
N PRO A 172 9.07 -11.81 -6.48
CA PRO A 172 9.46 -11.19 -5.23
C PRO A 172 10.16 -12.30 -4.47
N ALA A 173 11.46 -12.12 -4.18
CA ALA A 173 12.21 -13.10 -3.41
C ALA A 173 11.29 -13.41 -2.26
N PRO A 174 10.75 -14.65 -2.14
CA PRO A 174 9.47 -14.89 -1.49
C PRO A 174 9.52 -14.09 -0.23
N ALA A 175 8.73 -12.99 -0.20
CA ALA A 175 8.67 -12.16 1.00
C ALA A 175 8.48 -13.19 2.10
N PRO A 176 9.30 -13.22 3.18
CA PRO A 176 9.07 -14.19 4.25
C PRO A 176 7.59 -14.09 4.51
N ALA A 177 6.85 -15.16 4.14
CA ALA A 177 5.44 -15.03 3.82
C ALA A 177 4.83 -14.28 4.99
N PRO A 178 4.24 -13.07 4.80
CA PRO A 178 3.90 -12.19 5.91
C PRO A 178 3.16 -13.07 6.90
N GLU A 179 3.77 -13.34 8.06
CA GLU A 179 3.52 -14.58 8.81
C GLU A 179 2.02 -14.78 8.95
N SER A 180 1.46 -15.63 8.07
CA SER A 180 0.02 -15.74 7.98
C SER A 180 -0.36 -16.85 8.93
N LYS A 181 -0.90 -16.44 10.07
CA LYS A 181 -1.33 -17.37 11.10
C LYS A 181 -2.82 -17.54 10.99
N SER A 182 -3.24 -18.76 10.65
CA SER A 182 -4.64 -19.14 10.64
C SER A 182 -5.00 -19.85 11.94
N PHE A 183 -6.12 -19.44 12.53
CA PHE A 183 -6.70 -20.05 13.71
C PHE A 183 -8.06 -20.60 13.32
N TYR A 184 -8.30 -21.87 13.63
CA TYR A 184 -9.54 -22.57 13.27
C TYR A 184 -10.38 -22.76 14.51
N SER A 185 -11.69 -22.50 14.40
CA SER A 185 -12.62 -22.92 15.45
C SER A 185 -12.68 -24.45 15.50
N ALA A 186 -12.90 -25.01 16.68
CA ALA A 186 -12.90 -26.47 16.86
C ALA A 186 -14.07 -27.17 16.14
N ASP A 187 -15.19 -26.47 15.97
CA ASP A 187 -16.34 -26.91 15.16
C ASP A 187 -16.08 -26.82 13.65
N GLY A 188 -14.94 -26.25 13.24
CA GLY A 188 -14.54 -26.10 11.86
C GLY A 188 -15.37 -25.09 11.06
N THR A 189 -16.21 -24.27 11.71
CA THR A 189 -17.11 -23.33 11.02
C THR A 189 -16.48 -21.97 10.73
N ARG A 190 -15.38 -21.61 11.40
CA ARG A 190 -14.71 -20.32 11.26
C ARG A 190 -13.19 -20.44 11.14
N ILE A 191 -12.63 -19.49 10.41
CA ILE A 191 -11.19 -19.28 10.31
C ILE A 191 -10.91 -17.82 10.64
N VAL A 192 -9.98 -17.53 11.54
CA VAL A 192 -9.41 -16.19 11.69
C VAL A 192 -8.00 -16.21 11.11
N GLN A 193 -7.76 -15.41 10.09
CA GLN A 193 -6.43 -15.22 9.52
C GLN A 193 -5.85 -13.90 10.01
N VAL A 194 -4.64 -13.98 10.56
CA VAL A 194 -3.82 -12.83 10.93
C VAL A 194 -2.70 -12.71 9.90
N PHE A 195 -2.59 -11.57 9.22
CA PHE A 195 -1.55 -11.35 8.23
C PHE A 195 -1.12 -9.88 8.11
N GLY A 196 0.00 -9.66 7.42
CA GLY A 196 0.58 -8.34 7.19
C GLY A 196 1.37 -7.80 8.38
N GLU A 197 2.13 -6.73 8.16
CA GLU A 197 2.99 -6.11 9.18
C GLU A 197 2.20 -5.55 10.37
N GLN A 198 0.97 -5.11 10.13
CA GLN A 198 0.06 -4.60 11.17
C GLN A 198 -0.65 -5.71 11.95
N LYS A 199 -0.45 -6.98 11.57
CA LYS A 199 -1.12 -8.15 12.14
C LYS A 199 -2.64 -7.98 12.17
N ASP A 200 -3.21 -7.67 11.00
CA ASP A 200 -4.66 -7.50 10.85
C ASP A 200 -5.36 -8.86 10.88
N ALA A 201 -6.40 -8.97 11.70
CA ALA A 201 -7.20 -10.18 11.84
C ALA A 201 -8.51 -10.07 11.04
N PHE A 202 -8.75 -11.06 10.18
CA PHE A 202 -9.98 -11.20 9.42
C PHE A 202 -10.67 -12.54 9.73
N LEU A 203 -11.97 -12.50 9.95
CA LEU A 203 -12.84 -13.66 10.13
C LEU A 203 -13.39 -14.12 8.78
N TYR A 204 -13.33 -15.42 8.54
CA TYR A 204 -13.87 -16.11 7.39
C TYR A 204 -14.86 -17.19 7.84
N ASP A 205 -15.88 -17.41 7.03
CA ASP A 205 -16.66 -18.65 7.07
C ASP A 205 -15.85 -19.76 6.40
N ALA A 206 -15.73 -20.91 7.06
CA ALA A 206 -14.98 -22.06 6.59
C ALA A 206 -15.75 -22.95 5.60
N ALA A 207 -17.04 -22.68 5.37
CA ALA A 207 -17.87 -23.44 4.44
C ALA A 207 -17.37 -23.32 2.98
N GLU A 208 -17.61 -24.35 2.16
CA GLU A 208 -17.30 -24.33 0.72
C GLU A 208 -18.00 -23.18 -0.02
N THR A 209 -19.20 -22.82 0.45
CA THR A 209 -19.90 -21.60 0.05
C THR A 209 -20.08 -20.72 1.29
N PRO A 210 -19.24 -19.68 1.47
CA PRO A 210 -19.28 -18.80 2.63
C PRO A 210 -20.65 -18.12 2.81
N ALA A 211 -21.17 -18.10 4.03
CA ALA A 211 -22.41 -17.39 4.36
C ALA A 211 -22.20 -15.86 4.45
N PHE A 212 -20.95 -15.40 4.56
CA PHE A 212 -20.59 -13.98 4.61
C PHE A 212 -19.20 -13.72 4.01
N GLU A 213 -19.01 -12.49 3.55
CA GLU A 213 -17.71 -11.96 3.11
C GLU A 213 -16.78 -11.74 4.32
N PRO A 214 -15.44 -11.86 4.16
CA PRO A 214 -14.50 -11.72 5.25
C PRO A 214 -14.72 -10.45 6.08
N GLN A 215 -14.78 -10.60 7.41
CA GLN A 215 -15.01 -9.48 8.34
C GLN A 215 -13.70 -9.10 9.03
N TRP A 216 -13.34 -7.83 8.99
CA TRP A 216 -12.22 -7.34 9.79
C TRP A 216 -12.59 -7.34 11.28
N LEU A 217 -11.72 -7.89 12.13
CA LEU A 217 -11.92 -7.95 13.57
C LEU A 217 -11.12 -6.86 14.28
N ASP A 218 -9.81 -6.82 14.05
CA ASP A 218 -8.87 -6.00 14.82
C ASP A 218 -7.48 -5.93 14.15
N SER A 219 -6.63 -5.02 14.66
CA SER A 219 -5.21 -4.89 14.28
C SER A 219 -4.28 -5.14 15.46
N GLY A 220 -3.05 -5.55 15.19
CA GLY A 220 -2.04 -5.88 16.19
C GLY A 220 -2.28 -7.22 16.89
N VAL A 221 -3.04 -8.12 16.26
CA VAL A 221 -3.45 -9.41 16.84
C VAL A 221 -2.30 -10.41 16.78
N THR A 222 -2.03 -11.10 17.87
CA THR A 222 -0.96 -12.12 17.94
C THR A 222 -1.48 -13.52 18.26
N GLU A 223 -2.65 -13.59 18.89
CA GLU A 223 -3.32 -14.84 19.21
C GLU A 223 -4.84 -14.69 19.05
N VAL A 224 -5.47 -15.78 18.62
CA VAL A 224 -6.93 -15.89 18.56
C VAL A 224 -7.35 -17.12 19.36
N ARG A 225 -8.37 -16.97 20.18
CA ARG A 225 -9.00 -18.08 20.92
C ARG A 225 -10.48 -18.16 20.60
N PHE A 226 -10.97 -19.39 20.50
CA PHE A 226 -12.37 -19.69 20.29
C PHE A 226 -12.96 -20.27 21.58
N LYS A 227 -14.19 -19.87 21.89
CA LYS A 227 -14.97 -20.46 22.96
C LYS A 227 -16.17 -21.18 22.37
N LEU A 228 -16.36 -22.43 22.77
CA LEU A 228 -17.53 -23.22 22.43
C LEU A 228 -18.54 -23.23 23.59
N ASP A 229 -19.80 -23.49 23.28
CA ASP A 229 -20.81 -23.87 24.28
C ASP A 229 -20.71 -25.36 24.65
N GLU A 230 -21.62 -25.83 25.52
CA GLU A 230 -21.70 -27.23 25.94
C GLU A 230 -22.08 -28.19 24.80
N GLN A 231 -22.60 -27.67 23.69
CA GLN A 231 -22.98 -28.40 22.50
C GLN A 231 -21.90 -28.31 21.40
N GLU A 232 -20.70 -27.82 21.76
CA GLU A 232 -19.55 -27.63 20.88
C GLU A 232 -19.75 -26.59 19.77
N ASN A 233 -20.76 -25.72 19.86
CA ASN A 233 -20.94 -24.63 18.90
C ASN A 233 -20.07 -23.42 19.27
N LEU A 234 -19.47 -22.77 18.28
CA LEU A 234 -18.75 -21.52 18.50
C LEU A 234 -19.66 -20.42 19.06
N THR A 235 -19.27 -19.82 20.19
CA THR A 235 -20.02 -18.71 20.81
C THR A 235 -19.24 -17.41 20.88
N THR A 236 -17.91 -17.47 20.99
CA THR A 236 -17.09 -16.28 21.16
C THR A 236 -15.74 -16.44 20.49
N ILE A 237 -15.30 -15.38 19.84
CA ILE A 237 -13.97 -15.21 19.26
C ILE A 237 -13.25 -14.14 20.10
N MET A 238 -12.05 -14.44 20.59
CA MET A 238 -11.21 -13.51 21.32
C MET A 238 -9.92 -13.25 20.53
N THR A 239 -9.63 -11.99 20.23
CA THR A 239 -8.32 -11.56 19.71
C THR A 239 -7.45 -11.06 20.86
N LEU A 240 -6.19 -11.45 20.92
CA LEU A 240 -5.20 -10.96 21.90
C LEU A 240 -4.10 -10.19 21.17
N LYS A 241 -3.59 -9.14 21.82
CA LYS A 241 -2.53 -8.25 21.32
C LYS A 241 -1.25 -8.38 22.16
N ASP A 242 -0.13 -7.91 21.62
CA ASP A 242 1.17 -7.93 22.30
C ASP A 242 1.19 -7.14 23.61
N ASP A 243 0.34 -6.12 23.76
CA ASP A 243 0.19 -5.32 24.98
C ASP A 243 -0.70 -5.99 26.05
N GLY A 244 -1.19 -7.21 25.79
CA GLY A 244 -2.14 -7.91 26.64
C GLY A 244 -3.59 -7.46 26.49
N GLY A 245 -3.86 -6.48 25.62
CA GLY A 245 -5.21 -6.07 25.24
C GLY A 245 -5.93 -7.19 24.50
N PHE A 246 -7.26 -7.22 24.63
CA PHE A 246 -8.10 -8.18 23.92
C PHE A 246 -9.42 -7.55 23.49
N ASN A 247 -10.00 -8.09 22.42
CA ASN A 247 -11.37 -7.80 22.00
C ASN A 247 -12.16 -9.11 21.91
N LEU A 248 -13.47 -9.01 22.14
CA LEU A 248 -14.39 -10.14 22.06
C LEU A 248 -15.39 -9.91 20.95
N PHE A 249 -15.65 -10.96 20.18
CA PHE A 249 -16.60 -10.96 19.07
C PHE A 249 -17.52 -12.17 19.18
N ASP A 250 -18.73 -12.05 18.63
CA ASP A 250 -19.59 -13.20 18.39
C ASP A 250 -19.08 -14.05 17.22
N GLN A 251 -19.78 -15.14 16.92
CA GLN A 251 -19.44 -16.06 15.83
C GLN A 251 -19.47 -15.41 14.43
N ASP A 252 -20.08 -14.24 14.27
CA ASP A 252 -20.19 -13.52 13.00
C ASP A 252 -19.25 -12.30 12.95
N GLY A 253 -18.36 -12.16 13.94
CA GLY A 253 -17.34 -11.11 13.99
C GLY A 253 -17.87 -9.77 14.52
N LYS A 254 -19.04 -9.73 15.16
CA LYS A 254 -19.56 -8.49 15.76
C LYS A 254 -19.02 -8.32 17.17
N PRO A 255 -18.58 -7.11 17.57
CA PRO A 255 -18.07 -6.87 18.92
C PRO A 255 -19.08 -7.22 20.01
N LEU A 256 -18.62 -7.95 21.03
CA LEU A 256 -19.39 -8.23 22.25
C LEU A 256 -19.12 -7.13 23.27
N THR A 257 -20.17 -6.40 23.65
CA THR A 257 -20.09 -5.45 24.76
C THR A 257 -20.10 -6.22 26.07
N LEU A 258 -18.98 -6.22 26.80
CA LEU A 258 -18.96 -6.69 28.18
C LEU A 258 -19.81 -5.74 29.03
N ALA A 259 -20.88 -6.26 29.63
CA ALA A 259 -21.59 -5.50 30.64
C ALA A 259 -20.60 -5.16 31.79
N PRO A 260 -20.60 -3.91 32.29
CA PRO A 260 -19.76 -3.56 33.43
C PRO A 260 -20.08 -4.53 34.58
N ALA A 261 -19.04 -5.03 35.24
CA ALA A 261 -19.21 -5.90 36.40
C ALA A 261 -20.14 -5.19 37.40
N PRO A 262 -21.08 -5.92 38.02
CA PRO A 262 -21.91 -5.34 39.06
C PRO A 262 -20.98 -4.73 40.10
N ALA A 263 -21.27 -3.47 40.47
CA ALA A 263 -20.49 -2.76 41.47
C ALA A 263 -20.34 -3.66 42.70
N PRO A 264 -19.15 -3.72 43.33
CA PRO A 264 -18.94 -4.52 44.52
C PRO A 264 -20.05 -4.18 45.51
N VAL A 265 -20.85 -5.19 45.85
CA VAL A 265 -21.82 -5.06 46.94
C VAL A 265 -20.99 -4.73 48.16
N ASP A 266 -21.23 -3.56 48.74
CA ASP A 266 -20.50 -2.99 49.87
C ASP A 266 -20.61 -3.94 51.07
N GLY A 267 -19.73 -4.93 51.10
CA GLY A 267 -19.61 -5.97 52.10
C GLY A 267 -18.43 -5.62 52.97
N GLY A 268 -18.74 -5.15 54.19
CA GLY A 268 -17.84 -4.60 55.19
C GLY A 268 -16.41 -5.16 55.25
N GLU A 269 -15.49 -4.20 55.35
CA GLU A 269 -14.14 -4.26 55.93
C GLU A 269 -13.61 -5.65 56.31
N THR A 270 -12.65 -6.14 55.54
CA THR A 270 -11.36 -6.61 56.08
C THR A 270 -10.28 -6.46 55.01
N GLY A 271 -9.17 -5.82 55.38
CA GLY A 271 -8.17 -5.31 54.45
C GLY A 271 -7.42 -6.39 53.66
N SER A 272 -7.05 -6.06 52.43
CA SER A 272 -5.91 -6.68 51.75
C SER A 272 -5.43 -5.87 50.55
N THR A 273 -4.16 -5.49 50.62
CA THR A 273 -3.13 -5.43 49.58
C THR A 273 -3.56 -5.15 48.12
N VAL A 274 -3.18 -3.95 47.64
CA VAL A 274 -3.15 -3.57 46.22
C VAL A 274 -2.17 -4.48 45.48
N GLY A 275 -2.68 -5.45 44.72
CA GLY A 275 -1.83 -6.33 43.92
C GLY A 275 -2.52 -7.57 43.38
N SER A 276 -3.75 -7.49 42.87
CA SER A 276 -4.42 -8.56 42.12
C SER A 276 -5.76 -8.04 41.58
N SER A 277 -5.81 -7.48 40.38
CA SER A 277 -7.10 -7.34 39.68
C SER A 277 -6.95 -7.40 38.16
N LEU A 278 -6.33 -8.48 37.68
CA LEU A 278 -6.91 -9.19 36.54
C LEU A 278 -7.84 -10.23 37.17
N GLN A 279 -9.09 -9.84 37.39
CA GLN A 279 -10.10 -10.81 37.84
C GLN A 279 -10.20 -11.91 36.78
N GLU A 280 -10.20 -13.16 37.23
CA GLU A 280 -10.42 -14.33 36.40
C GLU A 280 -11.64 -14.10 35.50
N SER A 281 -11.41 -14.12 34.19
CA SER A 281 -12.52 -14.15 33.26
C SER A 281 -13.20 -15.51 33.41
N LYS A 282 -14.44 -15.52 33.95
CA LYS A 282 -15.31 -16.70 33.97
C LYS A 282 -15.46 -17.34 32.58
N LEU A 283 -15.17 -16.59 31.51
CA LEU A 283 -15.32 -17.05 30.13
C LEU A 283 -14.08 -17.81 29.60
N PHE A 284 -12.87 -17.55 30.13
CA PHE A 284 -11.62 -18.08 29.53
C PHE A 284 -10.65 -18.71 30.53
N GLY A 285 -10.99 -18.79 31.82
CA GLY A 285 -10.11 -19.33 32.86
C GLY A 285 -8.97 -18.37 33.24
N SER A 286 -7.98 -18.86 33.97
CA SER A 286 -6.84 -18.05 34.40
C SER A 286 -5.89 -17.77 33.22
N LEU A 287 -5.68 -16.49 32.92
CA LEU A 287 -4.61 -16.05 32.03
C LEU A 287 -3.29 -16.13 32.79
N GLN A 288 -2.49 -17.17 32.53
CA GLN A 288 -1.10 -17.18 32.97
C GLN A 288 -0.31 -16.21 32.11
N THR A 289 0.06 -15.05 32.66
CA THR A 289 1.09 -14.20 32.07
C THR A 289 2.44 -14.91 32.23
N GLY A 290 2.89 -15.58 31.16
CA GLY A 290 4.22 -16.15 31.13
C GLY A 290 5.25 -15.02 31.19
N ALA A 291 5.98 -14.93 32.31
CA ALA A 291 7.16 -14.08 32.38
C ALA A 291 8.20 -14.65 31.41
N VAL A 292 8.43 -13.94 30.31
CA VAL A 292 9.55 -14.22 29.40
C VAL A 292 10.81 -13.80 30.15
N ALA A 293 11.54 -14.79 30.68
CA ALA A 293 12.90 -14.59 31.15
C ALA A 293 13.82 -14.46 29.93
N TRP A 294 14.56 -13.35 29.87
CA TRP A 294 15.67 -13.14 28.93
C TRP A 294 16.84 -14.05 29.28
#